data_AF-A0A7G2M1K7-F1
#
_entry.id   AF-A0A7G2M1K7-F1
#
_cell.length_a   1.000
_cell.length_b   1.000
_cell.length_c   1.000
_cell.angle_alpha   90.00
_cell.angle_beta   90.00
_cell.angle_gamma   90.00
#
_symmetry.space_group_name_H-M   'P 1'
#
loop_
_entity.id
_entity.type
_entity.pdbx_description
1 polymer ?
#
loop_
_entity_poly.entity_id
_entity_poly.type
_entity_poly.pdbx_seq_one_letter_code
_entity_poly.pdbx_strand_id
1 'polypeptide(L)'
;LQLRRGDARREMPLEDFFLDYGKQDRAAGEFVEAITVPRQHDTLRCYKLSKRFDQDISAVCGCMSITGNGTEILTARIAFGGMAATPKRAAAAEAALVGQPWSEDTIRKAMEAMTDDFTPLSDMRASASYRMEAAQNMLLRYFHDANGQATNLQEVSA
;
A
#
# COMPACT_ATOMS: atom_id res chain seq x y z
N LEU A 1 8.06 1.40 14.27
CA LEU A 1 8.75 2.71 14.28
C LEU A 1 9.22 2.97 15.68
N GLN A 2 10.50 3.30 15.86
CA GLN A 2 11.08 3.66 17.14
C GLN A 2 11.31 5.17 17.20
N LEU A 3 10.76 5.80 18.23
CA LEU A 3 10.90 7.23 18.52
C LEU A 3 11.69 7.41 19.82
N ARG A 4 12.50 8.46 19.88
CA ARG A 4 13.35 8.76 21.04
C ARG A 4 13.23 10.22 21.47
N ARG A 5 13.14 10.43 22.79
CA ARG A 5 13.20 11.74 23.45
C ARG A 5 14.10 11.65 24.68
N GLY A 6 15.32 12.18 24.59
CA GLY A 6 16.33 11.97 25.63
C GLY A 6 16.64 10.49 25.80
N ASP A 7 16.43 9.95 27.00
CA ASP A 7 16.62 8.52 27.29
C ASP A 7 15.34 7.68 27.09
N ALA A 8 14.18 8.34 26.94
CA ALA A 8 12.90 7.65 26.71
C ALA A 8 12.80 7.17 25.26
N ARG A 9 12.32 5.92 25.11
CA ARG A 9 12.02 5.29 23.82
C ARG A 9 10.60 4.78 23.81
N ARG A 10 9.93 4.93 22.67
CA ARG A 10 8.63 4.29 22.40
C ARG A 10 8.64 3.65 21.03
N GLU A 11 7.84 2.60 20.89
CA GLU A 11 7.67 1.86 19.65
C GLU A 11 6.17 1.72 19.32
N MET A 12 5.87 1.80 18.03
CA MET A 12 4.52 1.62 17.49
C MET A 12 4.57 1.06 16.06
N PRO A 13 3.50 0.43 15.55
CA PRO A 13 3.31 0.21 14.11
C PRO A 13 3.55 1.50 13.31
N LEU A 14 4.17 1.40 12.12
CA LEU A 14 4.57 2.60 11.36
C LEU A 14 3.35 3.40 10.90
N GLU A 15 2.26 2.72 10.58
CA GLU A 15 0.98 3.32 10.19
C GLU A 15 0.39 4.24 11.28
N ASP A 16 0.60 3.92 12.56
CA ASP A 16 0.05 4.68 13.69
C ASP A 16 0.76 6.02 13.91
N PHE A 17 1.93 6.22 13.29
CA PHE A 17 2.66 7.48 13.35
C PHE A 17 1.99 8.62 12.57
N PHE A 18 1.21 8.29 11.55
CA PHE A 18 0.60 9.27 10.64
C PHE A 18 -0.85 9.56 11.05
N LEU A 19 -1.04 10.62 11.84
CA LEU A 19 -2.36 10.96 12.41
C LEU A 19 -3.26 11.71 11.44
N ASP A 20 -2.71 12.69 10.72
CA ASP A 20 -3.46 13.51 9.77
C ASP A 20 -2.50 14.17 8.76
N TYR A 21 -3.04 14.85 7.75
CA TYR A 21 -2.24 15.63 6.81
C TYR A 21 -1.39 16.68 7.55
N GLY A 22 -0.06 16.57 7.39
CA GLY A 22 0.88 17.46 8.07
C GLY A 22 0.99 17.25 9.59
N LYS A 23 0.39 16.19 10.15
CA LYS A 23 0.42 15.87 11.59
C LYS A 23 0.88 14.44 11.85
N GLN A 24 1.83 14.28 12.75
CA GLN A 24 2.37 12.99 13.16
C GLN A 24 2.26 12.81 14.68
N ASP A 25 2.27 11.57 15.16
CA ASP A 25 2.47 11.28 16.59
C ASP A 25 3.94 11.50 16.96
N ARG A 26 4.35 12.77 17.02
CA ARG A 26 5.71 13.17 17.43
C ARG A 26 5.64 14.24 18.51
N ALA A 27 6.14 13.92 19.69
CA ALA A 27 6.21 14.87 20.80
C ALA A 27 7.30 15.95 20.58
N ALA A 28 7.20 17.07 21.29
CA ALA A 28 8.26 18.07 21.29
C ALA A 28 9.58 17.46 21.83
N GLY A 29 10.69 17.70 21.12
CA GLY A 29 12.00 17.14 21.45
C GLY A 29 12.17 15.65 21.09
N GLU A 30 11.16 15.02 20.49
CA GLU A 30 11.23 13.65 20.02
C GLU A 30 11.69 13.57 18.55
N PHE A 31 12.46 12.54 18.21
CA PHE A 31 12.90 12.25 16.85
C PHE A 31 12.76 10.76 16.51
N VAL A 32 12.76 10.45 15.22
CA VAL A 32 12.76 9.06 14.72
C VAL A 32 14.14 8.46 14.91
N GLU A 33 14.25 7.40 15.71
CA GLU A 33 15.52 6.71 15.98
C GLU A 33 15.75 5.55 15.00
N ALA A 34 14.72 4.74 14.73
CA ALA A 34 14.86 3.58 13.85
C ALA A 34 13.52 3.06 13.30
N ILE A 35 13.61 2.20 12.28
CA ILE A 35 12.53 1.32 11.83
C ILE A 35 13.00 -0.12 11.91
N THR A 36 12.07 -1.02 12.24
CA THR A 36 12.31 -2.47 12.27
C THR A 36 11.57 -3.09 11.11
N VAL A 37 12.29 -3.80 10.24
CA VAL A 37 11.69 -4.56 9.12
C VAL A 37 11.87 -6.04 9.42
N PRO A 38 10.79 -6.84 9.53
CA PRO A 38 10.90 -8.25 9.85
C PRO A 38 11.51 -9.02 8.67
N ARG A 39 12.29 -10.06 8.97
CA ARG A 39 12.64 -11.07 7.97
C ARG A 39 11.42 -11.95 7.74
N GLN A 40 10.97 -12.06 6.49
CA GLN A 40 9.81 -12.85 6.10
C GLN A 40 9.99 -13.33 4.66
N HIS A 41 9.19 -14.32 4.27
CA HIS A 41 9.10 -14.71 2.86
C HIS A 41 8.65 -13.49 2.04
N ASP A 42 9.38 -13.19 0.96
CA ASP A 42 9.14 -11.98 0.20
C ASP A 42 7.94 -12.13 -0.74
N THR A 43 6.79 -11.68 -0.26
CA THR A 43 5.57 -11.47 -1.06
C THR A 43 5.32 -10.00 -1.33
N LEU A 44 6.25 -9.12 -0.93
CA LEU A 44 6.05 -7.69 -1.08
C LEU A 44 6.19 -7.32 -2.57
N ARG A 45 5.24 -6.53 -3.06
CA ARG A 45 5.35 -5.81 -4.32
C ARG A 45 5.01 -4.35 -4.08
N CYS A 46 5.74 -3.48 -4.77
CA CYS A 46 5.59 -2.04 -4.70
C CYS A 46 5.38 -1.49 -6.10
N TYR A 47 4.30 -0.75 -6.30
CA TYR A 47 3.96 -0.13 -7.58
C TYR A 47 3.91 1.38 -7.43
N LYS A 48 4.74 2.05 -8.21
CA LYS A 48 4.76 3.50 -8.32
C LYS A 48 4.11 3.93 -9.63
N LEU A 49 3.14 4.82 -9.55
CA LEU A 49 2.53 5.47 -10.72
C LEU A 49 2.75 6.98 -10.67
N SER A 50 3.35 7.51 -11.73
CA SER A 50 3.65 8.93 -11.94
C SER A 50 3.61 9.25 -13.45
N LYS A 51 3.64 10.54 -13.82
CA LYS A 51 3.58 10.94 -15.24
C LYS A 51 4.86 10.57 -15.99
N ARG A 52 6.00 10.58 -15.29
CA ARG A 52 7.30 10.11 -15.76
C ARG A 52 7.80 9.00 -14.84
N PHE A 53 8.53 8.03 -15.39
CA PHE A 53 9.11 6.93 -14.61
C PHE A 53 10.13 7.43 -13.58
N ASP A 54 11.14 8.14 -14.08
CA ASP A 54 12.26 8.59 -13.25
C ASP A 54 12.02 9.99 -12.70
N GLN A 55 12.48 10.21 -11.46
CA GLN A 55 12.48 11.51 -10.77
C GLN A 55 11.11 12.22 -10.84
N ASP A 56 10.04 11.51 -10.49
CA ASP A 56 8.69 12.07 -10.39
C ASP A 56 7.99 11.65 -9.09
N ILE A 57 7.10 12.49 -8.59
CA ILE A 57 6.33 12.23 -7.37
C ILE A 57 5.13 11.36 -7.75
N SER A 58 4.89 10.31 -6.96
CA SER A 58 3.78 9.39 -7.18
C SER A 58 2.45 10.13 -7.17
N ALA A 59 1.61 9.89 -8.19
CA ALA A 59 0.18 10.09 -8.06
C ALA A 59 -0.40 9.02 -7.14
N VAL A 60 -0.05 7.76 -7.38
CA VAL A 60 -0.42 6.62 -6.54
C VAL A 60 0.81 5.78 -6.26
N CYS A 61 0.99 5.37 -5.01
CA CYS A 61 2.01 4.41 -4.59
C CYS A 61 1.32 3.27 -3.85
N GLY A 62 1.24 2.09 -4.44
CA GLY A 62 0.61 0.91 -3.82
C GLY A 62 1.67 -0.10 -3.38
N CYS A 63 1.57 -0.58 -2.14
CA CYS A 63 2.42 -1.65 -1.62
C CYS A 63 1.54 -2.77 -1.07
N MET A 64 1.79 -4.00 -1.54
CA MET A 64 0.98 -5.16 -1.18
C MET A 64 1.85 -6.34 -0.75
N SER A 65 1.41 -7.05 0.28
CA SER A 65 1.94 -8.35 0.68
C SER A 65 0.78 -9.23 1.10
N ILE A 66 0.57 -10.31 0.35
CA ILE A 66 -0.53 -11.26 0.54
C ILE A 66 0.07 -12.65 0.66
N THR A 67 -0.36 -13.40 1.66
CA THR A 67 0.08 -14.78 1.89
C THR A 67 -1.12 -15.71 2.04
N GLY A 68 -0.97 -16.96 1.62
CA GLY A 68 -2.01 -17.99 1.69
C GLY A 68 -1.41 -19.37 1.97
N ASN A 69 -2.29 -20.36 2.19
CA ASN A 69 -1.92 -21.75 2.47
C ASN A 69 -2.16 -22.71 1.28
N GLY A 70 -2.46 -22.16 0.10
CA GLY A 70 -2.81 -22.93 -1.10
C GLY A 70 -4.31 -23.23 -1.25
N THR A 71 -5.12 -22.95 -0.22
CA THR A 71 -6.59 -23.02 -0.29
C THR A 71 -7.21 -21.62 -0.18
N GLU A 72 -6.71 -20.82 0.75
CA GLU A 72 -7.25 -19.49 1.05
C GLU A 72 -6.14 -18.46 1.34
N ILE A 73 -6.51 -17.19 1.28
CA ILE A 73 -5.69 -16.07 1.70
C ILE A 73 -5.70 -15.98 3.23
N LEU A 74 -4.53 -16.06 3.85
CA LEU A 74 -4.37 -16.00 5.31
C LEU A 74 -4.15 -14.57 5.80
N THR A 75 -3.31 -13.80 5.11
CA THR A 75 -3.05 -12.40 5.47
C THR A 75 -2.96 -11.55 4.23
N ALA A 76 -3.47 -10.32 4.33
CA ALA A 76 -3.31 -9.28 3.33
C ALA A 76 -2.88 -8.00 4.04
N ARG A 77 -1.77 -7.40 3.57
CA ARG A 77 -1.34 -6.05 3.94
C ARG A 77 -1.29 -5.21 2.68
N ILE A 78 -2.19 -4.24 2.56
CA ILE A 78 -2.34 -3.38 1.39
C ILE A 78 -2.31 -1.95 1.86
N ALA A 79 -1.27 -1.21 1.48
CA ALA A 79 -1.09 0.18 1.88
C ALA A 79 -0.90 1.09 0.66
N PHE A 80 -1.44 2.30 0.75
CA PHE A 80 -1.34 3.29 -0.31
C PHE A 80 -0.81 4.63 0.17
N GLY A 81 0.03 5.24 -0.66
CA GLY A 81 0.35 6.67 -0.64
C GLY A 81 -0.33 7.41 -1.80
N GLY A 82 -0.69 8.68 -1.58
CA GLY A 82 -1.36 9.51 -2.58
C GLY A 82 -2.87 9.27 -2.73
N MET A 83 -3.45 8.40 -1.87
CA MET A 83 -4.87 8.04 -1.86
C MET A 83 -5.67 8.69 -0.70
N ALA A 84 -4.98 9.23 0.29
CA ALA A 84 -5.56 9.88 1.47
C ALA A 84 -4.63 10.96 2.02
N ALA A 85 -5.08 11.66 3.06
CA ALA A 85 -4.31 12.64 3.83
C ALA A 85 -3.00 12.07 4.41
N THR A 86 -3.00 10.78 4.75
CA THR A 86 -1.87 10.03 5.30
C THR A 86 -1.63 8.76 4.48
N PRO A 87 -0.41 8.18 4.51
CA PRO A 87 -0.23 6.81 4.06
C PRO A 87 -1.02 5.89 4.99
N LYS A 88 -1.94 5.09 4.45
CA LYS A 88 -2.77 4.19 5.25
C LYS A 88 -3.07 2.88 4.55
N ARG A 89 -3.53 1.91 5.33
CA ARG A 89 -3.97 0.60 4.83
C ARG A 89 -5.38 0.65 4.24
N ALA A 90 -5.64 -0.24 3.30
CA ALA A 90 -6.94 -0.48 2.68
C ALA A 90 -7.68 -1.57 3.49
N ALA A 91 -8.26 -1.19 4.62
CA ALA A 91 -8.81 -2.14 5.59
C ALA A 91 -10.01 -2.92 5.04
N ALA A 92 -10.90 -2.27 4.27
CA ALA A 92 -12.03 -2.93 3.64
C ALA A 92 -11.54 -3.91 2.55
N ALA A 93 -10.57 -3.51 1.73
CA ALA A 93 -9.97 -4.41 0.74
C ALA A 93 -9.23 -5.60 1.39
N GLU A 94 -8.46 -5.38 2.45
CA GLU A 94 -7.81 -6.46 3.21
C GLU A 94 -8.85 -7.45 3.79
N ALA A 95 -9.94 -6.94 4.38
CA ALA A 95 -11.01 -7.76 4.93
C ALA A 95 -11.75 -8.58 3.86
N ALA A 96 -11.93 -8.01 2.67
CA ALA A 96 -12.54 -8.72 1.53
C ALA A 96 -11.67 -9.87 1.00
N LEU A 97 -10.37 -9.89 1.29
CA LEU A 97 -9.44 -10.93 0.85
C LEU A 97 -9.27 -12.06 1.85
N VAL A 98 -9.14 -11.75 3.14
CA VAL A 98 -8.81 -12.77 4.17
C VAL A 98 -9.90 -13.83 4.26
N GLY A 99 -9.50 -15.11 4.21
CA GLY A 99 -10.39 -16.27 4.22
C GLY A 99 -11.05 -16.57 2.87
N GLN A 100 -10.73 -15.82 1.81
CA GLN A 100 -11.23 -16.08 0.46
C GLN A 100 -10.22 -16.87 -0.37
N PRO A 101 -10.66 -17.62 -1.40
CA PRO A 101 -9.77 -18.34 -2.30
C PRO A 101 -8.93 -17.37 -3.14
N TRP A 102 -7.68 -17.75 -3.43
CA TRP A 102 -6.83 -17.00 -4.35
C TRP A 102 -7.37 -17.09 -5.79
N SER A 103 -8.16 -16.09 -6.20
CA SER A 103 -8.87 -16.07 -7.48
C SER A 103 -9.08 -14.64 -7.98
N GLU A 104 -9.22 -14.46 -9.28
CA GLU A 104 -9.48 -13.14 -9.87
C GLU A 104 -10.80 -12.53 -9.39
N ASP A 105 -11.85 -13.35 -9.19
CA ASP A 105 -13.14 -12.89 -8.63
C ASP A 105 -12.98 -12.31 -7.22
N THR A 106 -12.20 -12.97 -6.37
CA THR A 106 -11.86 -12.48 -5.02
C THR A 106 -11.09 -11.16 -5.09
N ILE A 107 -10.13 -11.06 -6.01
CA ILE A 107 -9.36 -9.82 -6.23
C ILE A 107 -10.27 -8.68 -6.69
N ARG A 108 -11.20 -8.92 -7.61
CA ARG A 108 -12.16 -7.92 -8.11
C ARG A 108 -13.09 -7.41 -7.00
N LYS A 109 -13.57 -8.29 -6.12
CA LYS A 109 -14.36 -7.87 -4.94
C LYS A 109 -13.55 -6.97 -3.99
N ALA A 110 -12.28 -7.30 -3.77
CA ALA A 110 -11.40 -6.47 -2.94
C ALA A 110 -11.04 -5.13 -3.61
N MET A 111 -10.97 -5.08 -4.95
CA MET A 111 -10.83 -3.82 -5.70
C MET A 111 -12.03 -2.90 -5.45
N GLU A 112 -13.25 -3.44 -5.53
CA GLU A 112 -14.48 -2.66 -5.26
C GLU A 112 -14.48 -2.12 -3.82
N ALA A 113 -14.12 -2.93 -2.83
CA ALA A 113 -14.06 -2.52 -1.42
C ALA A 113 -13.10 -1.34 -1.16
N MET A 114 -12.13 -1.05 -2.04
CA MET A 114 -11.25 0.12 -1.90
C MET A 114 -12.00 1.46 -1.94
N THR A 115 -13.22 1.51 -2.48
CA THR A 115 -14.03 2.74 -2.45
C THR A 115 -14.47 3.12 -1.04
N ASP A 116 -14.55 2.15 -0.14
CA ASP A 116 -14.86 2.39 1.28
C ASP A 116 -13.61 2.81 2.05
N ASP A 117 -12.42 2.48 1.54
CA ASP A 117 -11.15 2.84 2.14
C ASP A 117 -10.69 4.24 1.74
N PHE A 118 -10.94 4.68 0.51
CA PHE A 118 -10.31 5.90 -0.02
C PHE A 118 -11.29 6.84 -0.75
N THR A 119 -11.05 8.14 -0.59
CA THR A 119 -11.68 9.20 -1.38
C THR A 119 -10.59 10.14 -1.87
N PRO A 120 -9.86 9.77 -2.95
CA PRO A 120 -8.69 10.52 -3.41
C PRO A 120 -9.08 11.90 -3.96
N LEU A 121 -8.14 12.85 -3.88
CA LEU A 121 -8.30 14.19 -4.44
C LEU A 121 -7.84 14.24 -5.90
N SER A 122 -8.41 15.17 -6.66
CA SER A 122 -7.88 15.57 -7.98
C SER A 122 -6.83 16.67 -7.82
N ASP A 123 -5.75 16.60 -8.57
CA ASP A 123 -4.74 17.67 -8.66
C ASP A 123 -4.08 17.71 -10.06
N MET A 124 -3.04 18.53 -10.20
CA MET A 124 -2.27 18.64 -11.45
C MET A 124 -1.55 17.35 -11.87
N ARG A 125 -1.44 16.34 -11.00
CA ARG A 125 -0.80 15.05 -11.30
C ARG A 125 -1.81 14.05 -11.85
N ALA A 126 -2.98 13.96 -11.23
CA ALA A 126 -4.03 13.02 -11.64
C ALA A 126 -5.40 13.42 -11.07
N SER A 127 -6.47 13.00 -11.78
CA SER A 127 -7.83 13.06 -11.25
C SER A 127 -8.04 12.03 -10.13
N ALA A 128 -9.02 12.28 -9.28
CA ALA A 128 -9.49 11.34 -8.26
C ALA A 128 -9.91 9.99 -8.87
N SER A 129 -10.64 10.02 -10.01
CA SER A 129 -11.05 8.81 -10.71
C SER A 129 -9.87 7.97 -11.18
N TYR A 130 -8.86 8.60 -11.80
CA TYR A 130 -7.66 7.91 -12.25
C TYR A 130 -6.87 7.32 -11.08
N ARG A 131 -6.80 8.03 -9.94
CA ARG A 131 -6.15 7.52 -8.72
C ARG A 131 -6.85 6.27 -8.19
N MET A 132 -8.18 6.29 -8.10
CA MET A 132 -8.95 5.14 -7.63
C MET A 132 -8.79 3.94 -8.58
N GLU A 133 -8.99 4.15 -9.88
CA GLU A 133 -8.85 3.09 -10.88
C GLU A 133 -7.43 2.51 -10.90
N ALA A 134 -6.40 3.34 -10.76
CA ALA A 134 -5.02 2.88 -10.67
C ALA A 134 -4.76 2.05 -9.41
N ALA A 135 -5.26 2.48 -8.24
CA ALA A 135 -5.11 1.73 -7.00
C ALA A 135 -5.74 0.33 -7.08
N GLN A 136 -6.95 0.26 -7.65
CA GLN A 136 -7.64 -1.01 -7.91
C GLN A 136 -6.85 -1.89 -8.88
N ASN A 137 -6.39 -1.34 -10.00
CA ASN A 137 -5.62 -2.11 -10.99
C ASN A 137 -4.23 -2.53 -10.48
N MET A 138 -3.63 -1.85 -9.49
CA MET A 138 -2.42 -2.33 -8.83
C MET A 138 -2.66 -3.65 -8.09
N LEU A 139 -3.85 -3.88 -7.53
CA LEU A 139 -4.19 -5.17 -6.89
C LEU A 139 -4.37 -6.28 -7.92
N LEU A 140 -5.01 -5.98 -9.05
CA LEU A 140 -5.10 -6.93 -10.16
C LEU A 140 -3.71 -7.24 -10.74
N ARG A 141 -2.85 -6.23 -10.88
CA ARG A 141 -1.45 -6.40 -11.28
C ARG A 141 -0.69 -7.30 -10.31
N TYR A 142 -0.86 -7.13 -9.00
CA TYR A 142 -0.29 -8.01 -7.98
C TYR A 142 -0.71 -9.46 -8.19
N PHE A 143 -1.99 -9.70 -8.46
CA PHE A 143 -2.50 -11.03 -8.74
C PHE A 143 -1.84 -11.67 -9.97
N HIS A 144 -1.72 -10.92 -11.07
CA HIS A 144 -1.07 -11.41 -12.29
C HIS A 144 0.43 -11.70 -12.09
N ASP A 145 1.16 -10.78 -11.46
CA ASP A 145 2.58 -10.92 -11.11
C ASP A 145 2.83 -12.15 -10.21
N ALA A 146 2.05 -12.30 -9.14
CA ALA A 146 2.16 -13.45 -8.24
C ALA A 146 1.81 -14.80 -8.91
N ASN A 147 1.06 -14.79 -10.02
CA ASN A 147 0.79 -15.97 -10.85
C ASN A 147 1.76 -16.12 -12.03
N GLY A 148 2.88 -15.39 -12.02
CA GLY A 148 3.96 -15.54 -13.01
C GLY A 148 3.70 -14.90 -14.37
N GLN A 149 2.69 -14.03 -14.47
CA GLN A 149 2.43 -13.27 -15.69
C GLN A 149 3.34 -12.03 -15.74
N ALA A 150 3.86 -11.71 -16.93
CA ALA A 150 4.66 -10.51 -17.13
C ALA A 150 3.77 -9.26 -17.02
N THR A 151 4.09 -8.36 -16.08
CA THR A 151 3.31 -7.13 -15.85
C THR A 151 4.12 -5.85 -15.88
N ASN A 152 5.44 -5.92 -16.00
CA ASN A 152 6.32 -4.76 -15.90
C ASN A 152 6.78 -4.26 -17.27
N LEU A 153 6.29 -3.07 -17.67
CA LEU A 153 6.69 -2.41 -18.90
C LEU A 153 8.20 -2.14 -18.99
N GLN A 154 8.88 -1.96 -17.85
CA GLN A 154 10.32 -1.67 -17.82
C GLN A 154 11.19 -2.91 -18.06
N GLU A 155 10.62 -4.11 -18.02
CA GLU A 155 11.32 -5.36 -18.31
C GLU A 155 11.21 -5.79 -19.77
N VAL A 156 10.44 -5.05 -20.58
CA VAL A 156 10.30 -5.32 -22.02
C VAL A 156 11.56 -4.86 -22.74
N SER A 157 12.28 -5.80 -23.36
CA SER A 157 13.40 -5.51 -24.27
C SER A 157 12.93 -5.44 -25.72
N ALA A 158 13.56 -4.59 -26.52
CA ALA A 158 13.38 -4.52 -27.97
C ALA A 158 14.07 -5.68 -28.71
#